data_AF-A0A4R1M178-F1
#
_entry.id   AF-A0A4R1M178-F1
#
_cell.length_a   1.000
_cell.length_b   1.000
_cell.length_c   1.000
_cell.angle_alpha   90.00
_cell.angle_beta   90.00
_cell.angle_gamma   90.00
#
_symmetry.space_group_name_H-M   'P 1'
#
loop_
_entity.id
_entity.type
_entity.pdbx_description
1 polymer ?
#
loop_
_entity_poly.entity_id
_entity_poly.type
_entity_poly.pdbx_seq_one_letter_code
_entity_poly.pdbx_strand_id
1 'polypeptide(L)'
;MKLYLIILLSLLIGCSPKINKDPEASDQNQKWNSILDLFNSYNKSNQFYSISKALESYPTNNTDEAWLKLQLRLTVTSYLRNNKEYDELLNEYESRVATNDTILNTIHKNVVSDSLAINKIVESAKDHQVVMLNENHFYPSHRILATDLLVKLRAIGYTYLALETLAETQDSLLNLEGAYPTLETGYYTREQNYGNLLRQAKKLGYKFVAYENIDKTKDREIGEAENLFNKTIAIDPDAKVFVIAGISHILEEPTSDGKKWMATVFKEKYGIDPLTISQTQLSIYRKTLPGKYNLVEKSNFNDHGLNSVDFHILNNMEYPSYWDSTFNYKNKYKENVQIALFYSSELKTDSDFQKAIPYFTALIEKEENVTLPFNKDDEIYLVVYDEKGKVVEDQTINENRSMNYANLQSQYPRILKNNKRFLILIVKTIKVRL
;
A
#
# COMPACT_ATOMS: atom_id res chain seq x y z
N MET A 1 -2.99 -23.72 -9.77
CA MET A 1 -3.22 -22.27 -9.61
C MET A 1 -3.81 -21.97 -8.21
N LYS A 2 -3.07 -22.32 -7.14
CA LYS A 2 -3.39 -22.04 -5.73
C LYS A 2 -2.16 -21.34 -5.14
N LEU A 3 -2.07 -20.01 -5.30
CA LEU A 3 -0.82 -19.25 -5.11
C LEU A 3 -0.83 -18.27 -3.91
N TYR A 4 -1.89 -18.18 -3.11
CA TYR A 4 -2.03 -17.07 -2.15
C TYR A 4 -2.18 -17.49 -0.68
N LEU A 5 -2.09 -18.78 -0.38
CA LEU A 5 -2.43 -19.33 0.95
C LEU A 5 -1.37 -19.03 2.04
N ILE A 6 -0.19 -18.52 1.71
CA ILE A 6 0.90 -18.33 2.68
C ILE A 6 0.97 -16.88 3.20
N ILE A 7 0.46 -15.90 2.44
CA ILE A 7 0.65 -14.48 2.74
C ILE A 7 -0.14 -14.01 3.97
N LEU A 8 -1.26 -14.67 4.32
CA LEU A 8 -2.06 -14.29 5.48
C LEU A 8 -1.73 -15.04 6.77
N LEU A 9 -1.01 -16.16 6.71
CA LEU A 9 -0.75 -16.98 7.91
C LEU A 9 0.48 -16.54 8.70
N SER A 10 1.33 -15.67 8.15
CA SER A 10 2.48 -15.09 8.88
C SER A 10 2.08 -13.99 9.87
N LEU A 11 0.81 -13.56 9.87
CA LEU A 11 0.23 -12.59 10.81
C LEU A 11 -0.09 -13.14 12.21
N LEU A 12 0.21 -14.42 12.48
CA LEU A 12 -0.15 -15.08 13.74
C LEU A 12 1.00 -15.06 14.74
N ILE A 13 1.15 -13.95 15.48
CA ILE A 13 1.73 -14.00 16.83
C ILE A 13 0.79 -13.27 17.78
N GLY A 14 0.21 -14.04 18.71
CA GLY A 14 -0.61 -13.53 19.81
C GLY A 14 -1.88 -14.35 20.02
N CYS A 15 -1.74 -15.58 20.53
CA CYS A 15 -2.82 -16.47 20.98
C CYS A 15 -3.92 -16.85 19.97
N SER A 16 -3.75 -17.97 19.27
CA SER A 16 -4.89 -18.78 18.78
C SER A 16 -5.06 -20.03 19.66
N PRO A 17 -6.25 -20.30 20.23
CA PRO A 17 -6.53 -21.57 20.88
C PRO A 17 -6.56 -22.72 19.87
N LYS A 18 -6.25 -23.93 20.33
CA LYS A 18 -6.12 -25.14 19.50
C LYS A 18 -7.41 -25.46 18.73
N ILE A 19 -7.25 -25.75 17.44
CA ILE A 19 -8.30 -26.23 16.53
C ILE A 19 -8.87 -27.56 17.05
N ASN A 20 -10.11 -27.56 17.50
CA ASN A 20 -10.95 -28.76 17.52
C ASN A 20 -11.92 -28.67 16.35
N LYS A 21 -11.85 -29.64 15.44
CA LYS A 21 -12.85 -29.83 14.39
C LYS A 21 -14.07 -30.48 15.02
N ASP A 22 -15.14 -29.72 15.22
CA ASP A 22 -16.49 -30.31 15.29
C ASP A 22 -17.12 -30.24 13.90
N PRO A 23 -17.68 -31.36 13.40
CA PRO A 23 -18.43 -31.37 12.16
C PRO A 23 -19.88 -30.97 12.44
N GLU A 24 -20.38 -30.04 11.62
CA GLU A 24 -21.78 -29.82 11.22
C GLU A 24 -22.17 -28.34 11.31
N ALA A 25 -22.02 -27.65 10.17
CA ALA A 25 -22.89 -26.55 9.82
C ALA A 25 -23.26 -26.68 8.34
N SER A 26 -24.56 -26.59 8.11
CA SER A 26 -25.30 -26.96 6.91
C SER A 26 -24.98 -26.12 5.68
N ASP A 27 -25.01 -26.81 4.54
CA ASP A 27 -25.02 -26.30 3.18
C ASP A 27 -26.20 -25.33 2.92
N GLN A 28 -25.90 -24.06 2.65
CA GLN A 28 -26.75 -23.16 1.87
C GLN A 28 -25.90 -22.19 1.03
N ASN A 29 -25.77 -22.49 -0.26
CA ASN A 29 -25.52 -21.54 -1.36
C ASN A 29 -24.34 -20.56 -1.21
N GLN A 30 -23.22 -20.99 -0.63
CA GLN A 30 -22.02 -20.18 -0.61
C GLN A 30 -21.20 -20.46 -1.88
N LYS A 31 -21.09 -19.47 -2.78
CA LYS A 31 -20.24 -19.51 -3.99
C LYS A 31 -18.78 -19.92 -3.69
N TRP A 32 -18.34 -19.74 -2.45
CA TRP A 32 -16.97 -19.94 -1.99
C TRP A 32 -16.94 -20.91 -0.82
N ASN A 33 -15.94 -21.80 -0.79
CA ASN A 33 -15.79 -22.81 0.29
C ASN A 33 -15.19 -22.23 1.58
N SER A 34 -14.59 -21.04 1.52
CA SER A 34 -14.02 -20.32 2.66
C SER A 34 -13.94 -18.82 2.40
N ILE A 35 -13.80 -18.02 3.46
CA ILE A 35 -13.57 -16.58 3.32
C ILE A 35 -12.26 -16.26 2.60
N LEU A 36 -11.26 -17.15 2.71
CA LEU A 36 -10.01 -17.03 1.96
C LEU A 36 -10.22 -17.30 0.47
N ASP A 37 -11.08 -18.24 0.08
CA ASP A 37 -11.40 -18.46 -1.33
C ASP A 37 -12.12 -17.25 -1.94
N LEU A 38 -13.06 -16.65 -1.19
CA LEU A 38 -13.68 -15.37 -1.54
C LEU A 38 -12.60 -14.30 -1.74
N PHE A 39 -11.75 -14.09 -0.75
CA PHE A 39 -10.71 -13.06 -0.79
C PHE A 39 -9.73 -13.26 -1.95
N ASN A 40 -9.29 -14.51 -2.16
CA ASN A 40 -8.37 -14.88 -3.23
C ASN A 40 -8.98 -14.72 -4.61
N SER A 41 -10.31 -14.82 -4.76
CA SER A 41 -10.97 -14.57 -6.03
C SER A 41 -10.81 -13.13 -6.55
N TYR A 42 -10.44 -12.20 -5.65
CA TYR A 42 -10.23 -10.80 -5.95
C TYR A 42 -8.75 -10.37 -5.89
N ASN A 43 -7.81 -11.31 -5.81
CA ASN A 43 -6.37 -11.03 -5.64
C ASN A 43 -5.75 -10.15 -6.76
N LYS A 44 -6.40 -10.05 -7.92
CA LYS A 44 -5.99 -9.21 -9.05
C LYS A 44 -7.03 -8.14 -9.39
N SER A 45 -7.81 -7.70 -8.40
CA SER A 45 -8.81 -6.65 -8.56
C SER A 45 -8.40 -5.38 -7.84
N ASN A 46 -8.79 -4.24 -8.41
CA ASN A 46 -8.74 -2.91 -7.80
C ASN A 46 -10.12 -2.39 -7.37
N GLN A 47 -11.15 -3.25 -7.40
CA GLN A 47 -12.53 -2.92 -7.01
C GLN A 47 -12.72 -3.09 -5.48
N PHE A 48 -11.91 -2.41 -4.68
CA PHE A 48 -11.85 -2.61 -3.23
C PHE A 48 -13.19 -2.41 -2.50
N TYR A 49 -14.06 -1.53 -2.99
CA TYR A 49 -15.37 -1.31 -2.37
C TYR A 49 -16.28 -2.55 -2.51
N SER A 50 -16.33 -3.16 -3.70
CA SER A 50 -17.12 -4.38 -3.90
C SER A 50 -16.55 -5.58 -3.15
N ILE A 51 -15.21 -5.65 -3.03
CA ILE A 51 -14.54 -6.65 -2.20
C ILE A 51 -14.92 -6.47 -0.73
N SER A 52 -14.91 -5.23 -0.22
CA SER A 52 -15.33 -4.95 1.16
C SER A 52 -16.75 -5.45 1.41
N LYS A 53 -17.70 -5.14 0.51
CA LYS A 53 -19.08 -5.61 0.61
C LYS A 53 -19.21 -7.12 0.57
N ALA A 54 -18.43 -7.77 -0.30
CA ALA A 54 -18.43 -9.23 -0.37
C ALA A 54 -17.93 -9.85 0.94
N LEU A 55 -16.86 -9.31 1.54
CA LEU A 55 -16.35 -9.75 2.85
C LEU A 55 -17.36 -9.47 3.98
N GLU A 56 -17.93 -8.27 4.02
CA GLU A 56 -18.96 -7.85 4.98
C GLU A 56 -20.13 -8.85 5.00
N SER A 57 -20.64 -9.25 3.83
CA SER A 57 -21.75 -10.19 3.68
C SER A 57 -21.43 -11.66 3.98
N TYR A 58 -20.15 -12.03 4.04
CA TYR A 58 -19.73 -13.42 4.22
C TYR A 58 -20.00 -13.89 5.67
N PRO A 59 -20.81 -14.93 5.91
CA PRO A 59 -21.09 -15.42 7.27
C PRO A 59 -19.84 -16.03 7.94
N THR A 60 -19.73 -15.90 9.25
CA THR A 60 -18.64 -16.48 10.05
C THR A 60 -19.19 -17.49 11.04
N ASN A 61 -18.58 -18.66 11.13
CA ASN A 61 -19.11 -19.78 11.91
C ASN A 61 -18.45 -19.93 13.29
N ASN A 62 -17.28 -19.30 13.51
CA ASN A 62 -16.55 -19.35 14.77
C ASN A 62 -15.69 -18.10 14.98
N THR A 63 -15.04 -18.00 16.15
CA THR A 63 -14.21 -16.86 16.56
C THR A 63 -12.96 -16.69 15.69
N ASP A 64 -12.35 -17.77 15.23
CA ASP A 64 -11.13 -17.72 14.41
C ASP A 64 -11.46 -17.19 13.01
N GLU A 65 -12.58 -17.62 12.45
CA GLU A 65 -13.09 -17.13 11.17
C GLU A 65 -13.54 -15.66 11.27
N ALA A 66 -14.14 -15.27 12.39
CA ALA A 66 -14.48 -13.87 12.67
C ALA A 66 -13.22 -12.99 12.78
N TRP A 67 -12.18 -13.48 13.45
CA TRP A 67 -10.90 -12.79 13.56
C TRP A 67 -10.20 -12.65 12.21
N LEU A 68 -10.19 -13.71 11.41
CA LEU A 68 -9.67 -13.69 10.05
C LEU A 68 -10.46 -12.70 9.19
N LYS A 69 -11.79 -12.71 9.26
CA LYS A 69 -12.65 -11.76 8.56
C LYS A 69 -12.33 -10.31 8.93
N LEU A 70 -12.12 -10.01 10.22
CA LEU A 70 -11.74 -8.67 10.67
C LEU A 70 -10.43 -8.22 10.00
N GLN A 71 -9.40 -9.06 10.00
CA GLN A 71 -8.11 -8.74 9.36
C GLN A 71 -8.22 -8.55 7.84
N LEU A 72 -9.00 -9.41 7.17
CA LEU A 72 -9.24 -9.31 5.72
C LEU A 72 -9.99 -8.02 5.37
N ARG A 73 -11.02 -7.66 6.16
CA ARG A 73 -11.77 -6.42 6.00
C ARG A 73 -10.87 -5.22 6.25
N LEU A 74 -10.14 -5.16 7.36
CA LEU A 74 -9.15 -4.13 7.67
C LEU A 74 -8.19 -3.90 6.50
N THR A 75 -7.65 -4.98 5.93
CA THR A 75 -6.74 -4.92 4.79
C THR A 75 -7.40 -4.22 3.60
N VAL A 76 -8.57 -4.70 3.16
CA VAL A 76 -9.22 -4.17 1.95
C VAL A 76 -9.78 -2.76 2.17
N THR A 77 -10.39 -2.49 3.31
CA THR A 77 -10.95 -1.18 3.62
C THR A 77 -9.85 -0.12 3.74
N SER A 78 -8.66 -0.49 4.24
CA SER A 78 -7.49 0.40 4.32
C SER A 78 -6.98 0.87 2.96
N TYR A 79 -7.30 0.16 1.87
CA TYR A 79 -6.85 0.55 0.53
C TYR A 79 -7.63 1.75 0.00
N LEU A 80 -8.80 2.04 0.57
CA LEU A 80 -9.67 3.16 0.20
C LEU A 80 -9.47 4.33 1.16
N ARG A 81 -9.17 5.52 0.64
CA ARG A 81 -9.27 6.75 1.46
C ARG A 81 -10.73 7.09 1.79
N ASN A 82 -10.90 7.92 2.81
CA ASN A 82 -12.20 8.43 3.29
C ASN A 82 -13.16 7.29 3.66
N ASN A 83 -12.64 6.22 4.25
CA ASN A 83 -13.40 5.03 4.54
C ASN A 83 -13.72 4.90 6.03
N LYS A 84 -14.90 5.36 6.44
CA LYS A 84 -15.37 5.26 7.84
C LYS A 84 -15.40 3.82 8.36
N GLU A 85 -15.67 2.84 7.49
CA GLU A 85 -15.64 1.41 7.85
C GLU A 85 -14.24 0.99 8.30
N TYR A 86 -13.18 1.48 7.64
CA TYR A 86 -11.81 1.21 8.06
C TYR A 86 -11.54 1.78 9.47
N ASP A 87 -11.96 3.03 9.73
CA ASP A 87 -11.74 3.67 11.02
C ASP A 87 -12.45 2.93 12.15
N GLU A 88 -13.69 2.47 11.93
CA GLU A 88 -14.46 1.67 12.88
C GLU A 88 -13.80 0.32 13.17
N LEU A 89 -13.41 -0.42 12.12
CA LEU A 89 -12.74 -1.71 12.26
C LEU A 89 -11.38 -1.58 12.94
N LEU A 90 -10.64 -0.50 12.64
CA LEU A 90 -9.34 -0.24 13.25
C LEU A 90 -9.48 0.08 14.73
N ASN A 91 -10.47 0.91 15.09
CA ASN A 91 -10.78 1.18 16.49
C ASN A 91 -11.19 -0.10 17.24
N GLU A 92 -11.99 -0.98 16.60
CA GLU A 92 -12.33 -2.29 17.17
C GLU A 92 -11.06 -3.12 17.42
N TYR A 93 -10.18 -3.23 16.43
CA TYR A 93 -8.92 -3.97 16.54
C TYR A 93 -8.02 -3.41 17.65
N GLU A 94 -7.83 -2.10 17.68
CA GLU A 94 -6.93 -1.44 18.65
C GLU A 94 -7.47 -1.50 20.07
N SER A 95 -8.79 -1.45 20.26
CA SER A 95 -9.42 -1.57 21.59
C SER A 95 -9.17 -2.92 22.29
N ARG A 96 -8.78 -3.95 21.52
CA ARG A 96 -8.45 -5.28 22.05
C ARG A 96 -7.06 -5.37 22.66
N VAL A 97 -6.20 -4.38 22.42
CA VAL A 97 -4.82 -4.37 22.92
C VAL A 97 -4.74 -3.54 24.20
N ALA A 98 -4.29 -4.17 25.29
CA ALA A 98 -4.10 -3.47 26.56
C ALA A 98 -2.92 -2.50 26.49
N THR A 99 -3.10 -1.28 27.00
CA THR A 99 -2.01 -0.31 27.20
C THR A 99 -1.25 -0.62 28.49
N ASN A 100 0.02 -0.23 28.53
CA ASN A 100 0.88 -0.34 29.71
C ASN A 100 1.47 1.04 30.05
N ASP A 101 1.09 1.58 31.20
CA ASP A 101 1.51 2.92 31.65
C ASP A 101 3.03 3.06 31.82
N THR A 102 3.73 1.98 32.18
CA THR A 102 5.20 2.00 32.31
C THR A 102 5.85 2.17 30.93
N ILE A 103 5.33 1.45 29.92
CA ILE A 103 5.79 1.60 28.53
C ILE A 103 5.45 3.01 28.03
N LEU A 104 4.22 3.48 28.23
CA LEU A 104 3.78 4.80 27.81
C LEU A 104 4.64 5.92 28.42
N ASN A 105 4.90 5.87 29.73
CA ASN A 105 5.77 6.83 30.41
C ASN A 105 7.21 6.80 29.88
N THR A 106 7.71 5.60 29.57
CA THR A 106 9.04 5.42 28.96
C THR A 106 9.10 6.06 27.58
N ILE A 107 8.06 5.90 26.75
CA ILE A 107 7.95 6.53 25.44
C ILE A 107 7.96 8.06 25.59
N HIS A 108 7.06 8.62 26.42
CA HIS A 108 6.96 10.08 26.60
C HIS A 108 8.26 10.73 27.08
N LYS A 109 9.05 10.03 27.90
CA LYS A 109 10.31 10.55 28.42
C LYS A 109 11.44 10.58 27.39
N ASN A 110 11.45 9.63 26.45
CA ASN A 110 12.62 9.36 25.59
C ASN A 110 12.35 9.56 24.09
N VAL A 111 11.16 10.04 23.71
CA VAL A 111 10.77 10.23 22.32
C VAL A 111 11.59 11.33 21.64
N VAL A 112 11.99 11.04 20.40
CA VAL A 112 12.51 12.02 19.43
C VAL A 112 11.53 12.10 18.27
N SER A 113 11.12 13.30 17.85
CA SER A 113 10.03 13.46 16.87
C SER A 113 10.46 14.04 15.52
N ASP A 114 9.67 13.74 14.50
CA ASP A 114 9.66 14.32 13.16
C ASP A 114 11.02 14.28 12.45
N SER A 115 11.53 15.44 12.01
CA SER A 115 12.79 15.52 11.29
C SER A 115 13.97 14.95 12.09
N LEU A 116 13.96 15.08 13.43
CA LEU A 116 15.00 14.50 14.28
C LEU A 116 14.91 12.98 14.32
N ALA A 117 13.69 12.41 14.35
CA ALA A 117 13.46 10.97 14.27
C ALA A 117 14.03 10.40 12.97
N ILE A 118 13.64 11.00 11.84
CA ILE A 118 14.10 10.57 10.50
C ILE A 118 15.61 10.74 10.37
N ASN A 119 16.19 11.87 10.80
CA ASN A 119 17.63 12.08 10.74
C ASN A 119 18.41 11.05 11.57
N LYS A 120 17.89 10.67 12.73
CA LYS A 120 18.50 9.66 13.59
C LYS A 120 18.55 8.28 12.90
N ILE A 121 17.44 7.86 12.30
CA ILE A 121 17.39 6.63 11.49
C ILE A 121 18.42 6.67 10.35
N VAL A 122 18.40 7.77 9.58
CA VAL A 122 19.26 7.92 8.39
C VAL A 122 20.74 7.95 8.77
N GLU A 123 21.08 8.56 9.92
CA GLU A 123 22.46 8.57 10.40
C GLU A 123 22.92 7.18 10.82
N SER A 124 22.13 6.44 11.61
CA SER A 124 22.43 5.05 11.93
C SER A 124 22.55 4.17 10.66
N ALA A 125 21.75 4.42 9.64
CA ALA A 125 21.80 3.68 8.37
C ALA A 125 23.10 3.89 7.58
N LYS A 126 23.93 4.90 7.87
CA LYS A 126 25.21 5.05 7.18
C LYS A 126 26.18 3.93 7.51
N ASP A 127 26.09 3.37 8.71
CA ASP A 127 26.99 2.30 9.18
C ASP A 127 26.48 0.89 8.88
N HIS A 128 25.29 0.75 8.27
CA HIS A 128 24.66 -0.54 8.00
C HIS A 128 24.54 -0.81 6.50
N GLN A 129 24.74 -2.07 6.09
CA GLN A 129 24.45 -2.52 4.72
C GLN A 129 22.96 -2.78 4.51
N VAL A 130 22.27 -3.22 5.56
CA VAL A 130 20.85 -3.59 5.50
C VAL A 130 20.07 -2.76 6.48
N VAL A 131 18.97 -2.16 6.02
CA VAL A 131 17.95 -1.53 6.87
C VAL A 131 16.66 -2.31 6.68
N MET A 132 16.07 -2.80 7.77
CA MET A 132 14.81 -3.52 7.75
C MET A 132 13.73 -2.70 8.45
N LEU A 133 12.70 -2.33 7.70
CA LEU A 133 11.53 -1.64 8.23
C LEU A 133 10.34 -2.59 8.18
N ASN A 134 9.73 -2.87 9.34
CA ASN A 134 8.53 -3.68 9.33
C ASN A 134 7.28 -2.86 9.02
N GLU A 135 6.23 -3.59 8.68
CA GLU A 135 4.91 -3.04 8.48
C GLU A 135 3.82 -4.03 8.86
N ASN A 136 2.67 -3.48 9.26
CA ASN A 136 1.41 -4.21 9.31
C ASN A 136 0.56 -3.83 8.08
N HIS A 137 0.06 -4.86 7.40
CA HIS A 137 -0.54 -4.79 6.06
C HIS A 137 -1.81 -3.94 5.96
N PHE A 138 -2.48 -3.67 7.08
CA PHE A 138 -3.68 -2.82 7.13
C PHE A 138 -3.41 -1.43 7.74
N TYR A 139 -2.16 -1.00 7.83
CA TYR A 139 -1.77 0.38 8.19
C TYR A 139 -1.09 1.06 7.00
N PRO A 140 -1.85 1.76 6.13
CA PRO A 140 -1.30 2.43 4.95
C PRO A 140 -0.20 3.46 5.28
N SER A 141 -0.28 4.09 6.46
CA SER A 141 0.73 5.03 6.97
C SER A 141 2.14 4.45 7.00
N HIS A 142 2.27 3.14 7.17
CA HIS A 142 3.56 2.46 7.18
C HIS A 142 4.29 2.55 5.83
N ARG A 143 3.55 2.62 4.71
CA ARG A 143 4.12 2.82 3.37
C ARG A 143 4.53 4.26 3.12
N ILE A 144 3.87 5.20 3.78
CA ILE A 144 4.25 6.62 3.73
C ILE A 144 5.63 6.79 4.34
N LEU A 145 5.86 6.27 5.56
CA LEU A 145 7.20 6.29 6.18
C LEU A 145 8.25 5.59 5.32
N ALA A 146 7.92 4.41 4.78
CA ALA A 146 8.84 3.70 3.89
C ALA A 146 9.25 4.57 2.69
N THR A 147 8.31 5.34 2.12
CA THR A 147 8.58 6.24 0.98
C THR A 147 9.45 7.42 1.40
N ASP A 148 9.21 8.00 2.57
CA ASP A 148 10.01 9.12 3.09
C ASP A 148 11.45 8.69 3.40
N LEU A 149 11.63 7.51 3.99
CA LEU A 149 12.95 6.91 4.23
C LEU A 149 13.65 6.54 2.92
N LEU A 150 12.95 5.97 1.96
CA LEU A 150 13.48 5.59 0.65
C LEU A 150 14.23 6.74 -0.03
N VAL A 151 13.69 7.97 -0.02
CA VAL A 151 14.36 9.15 -0.59
C VAL A 151 15.68 9.45 0.12
N LYS A 152 15.70 9.36 1.46
CA LYS A 152 16.87 9.68 2.28
C LYS A 152 17.93 8.57 2.21
N LEU A 153 17.51 7.32 2.25
CA LEU A 153 18.38 6.15 2.11
C LEU A 153 19.06 6.14 0.74
N ARG A 154 18.35 6.53 -0.33
CA ARG A 154 18.94 6.64 -1.66
C ARG A 154 20.12 7.61 -1.68
N ALA A 155 19.97 8.75 -1.01
CA ALA A 155 21.00 9.80 -0.95
C ALA A 155 22.27 9.34 -0.21
N ILE A 156 22.20 8.31 0.62
CA ILE A 156 23.35 7.74 1.34
C ILE A 156 23.79 6.36 0.81
N GLY A 157 23.38 6.01 -0.41
CA GLY A 157 23.94 4.88 -1.15
C GLY A 157 23.08 3.62 -1.21
N TYR A 158 21.87 3.60 -0.63
CA TYR A 158 20.97 2.46 -0.80
C TYR A 158 20.50 2.35 -2.26
N THR A 159 20.66 1.17 -2.84
CA THR A 159 20.40 0.89 -4.26
C THR A 159 19.41 -0.25 -4.46
N TYR A 160 19.21 -1.11 -3.46
CA TYR A 160 18.27 -2.23 -3.52
C TYR A 160 17.05 -1.98 -2.63
N LEU A 161 15.87 -2.32 -3.13
CA LEU A 161 14.62 -2.36 -2.37
C LEU A 161 14.09 -3.81 -2.38
N ALA A 162 14.23 -4.49 -1.25
CA ALA A 162 13.76 -5.86 -1.06
C ALA A 162 12.39 -5.87 -0.40
N LEU A 163 11.45 -6.64 -0.95
CA LEU A 163 10.04 -6.59 -0.59
C LEU A 163 9.49 -8.01 -0.42
N GLU A 164 8.87 -8.29 0.73
CA GLU A 164 8.25 -9.58 1.03
C GLU A 164 7.11 -9.89 0.05
N THR A 165 6.32 -8.86 -0.26
CA THR A 165 5.05 -9.04 -0.96
C THR A 165 5.17 -9.25 -2.47
N LEU A 166 6.37 -9.08 -3.05
CA LEU A 166 6.54 -9.25 -4.49
C LEU A 166 6.25 -10.70 -4.88
N ALA A 167 5.37 -10.88 -5.85
CA ALA A 167 5.08 -12.22 -6.35
C ALA A 167 6.31 -12.79 -7.07
N GLU A 168 6.33 -14.12 -7.21
CA GLU A 168 7.42 -14.84 -7.87
C GLU A 168 7.74 -14.21 -9.24
N THR A 169 9.03 -13.99 -9.52
CA THR A 169 9.57 -13.35 -10.74
C THR A 169 9.23 -11.87 -10.96
N GLN A 170 8.43 -11.23 -10.09
CA GLN A 170 8.05 -9.82 -10.29
C GLN A 170 9.21 -8.86 -10.12
N ASP A 171 10.26 -9.24 -9.39
CA ASP A 171 11.52 -8.48 -9.36
C ASP A 171 12.16 -8.38 -10.75
N SER A 172 12.14 -9.46 -11.54
CA SER A 172 12.68 -9.47 -12.90
C SER A 172 11.89 -8.53 -13.84
N LEU A 173 10.57 -8.48 -13.69
CA LEU A 173 9.71 -7.62 -14.50
C LEU A 173 9.76 -6.15 -14.06
N LEU A 174 9.68 -5.87 -12.75
CA LEU A 174 9.73 -4.52 -12.21
C LEU A 174 11.06 -3.81 -12.48
N ASN A 175 12.15 -4.55 -12.63
CA ASN A 175 13.46 -3.98 -12.93
C ASN A 175 13.66 -3.63 -14.42
N LEU A 176 12.73 -3.99 -15.32
CA LEU A 176 12.81 -3.59 -16.73
C LEU A 176 12.59 -2.08 -16.88
N GLU A 177 13.28 -1.46 -17.84
CA GLU A 177 13.06 -0.06 -18.18
C GLU A 177 11.60 0.17 -18.62
N GLY A 178 11.00 1.27 -18.15
CA GLY A 178 9.60 1.60 -18.44
C GLY A 178 8.52 0.73 -17.77
N ALA A 179 8.89 -0.34 -17.05
CA ALA A 179 7.90 -1.14 -16.31
C ALA A 179 7.32 -0.36 -15.11
N TYR A 180 6.05 -0.59 -14.79
CA TYR A 180 5.35 0.01 -13.65
C TYR A 180 4.64 -1.09 -12.85
N PRO A 181 4.33 -0.84 -11.56
CA PRO A 181 3.64 -1.84 -10.75
C PRO A 181 2.22 -2.10 -11.29
N THR A 182 1.83 -3.36 -11.30
CA THR A 182 0.50 -3.84 -11.73
C THR A 182 -0.14 -4.68 -10.64
N LEU A 183 -1.41 -5.07 -10.81
CA LEU A 183 -2.09 -5.93 -9.85
C LEU A 183 -1.45 -7.35 -9.74
N GLU A 184 -0.53 -7.71 -10.65
CA GLU A 184 0.24 -8.95 -10.57
C GLU A 184 1.56 -8.81 -9.81
N THR A 185 2.00 -7.58 -9.51
CA THR A 185 3.28 -7.29 -8.88
C THR A 185 3.42 -7.90 -7.49
N GLY A 186 2.33 -7.93 -6.72
CA GLY A 186 2.32 -8.45 -5.37
C GLY A 186 0.96 -8.26 -4.71
N TYR A 187 0.68 -9.03 -3.66
CA TYR A 187 -0.64 -9.00 -3.05
C TYR A 187 -0.94 -7.65 -2.36
N TYR A 188 0.02 -7.15 -1.58
CA TYR A 188 -0.10 -5.89 -0.84
C TYR A 188 0.29 -4.67 -1.67
N THR A 189 0.95 -4.85 -2.81
CA THR A 189 1.35 -3.74 -3.69
C THR A 189 0.16 -3.05 -4.36
N ARG A 190 -1.03 -3.66 -4.30
CA ARG A 190 -2.29 -3.11 -4.82
C ARG A 190 -2.84 -1.97 -3.96
N GLU A 191 -2.36 -1.83 -2.73
CA GLU A 191 -2.63 -0.66 -1.90
C GLU A 191 -1.96 0.57 -2.53
N GLN A 192 -2.68 1.69 -2.57
CA GLN A 192 -2.25 2.88 -3.31
C GLN A 192 -0.91 3.46 -2.83
N ASN A 193 -0.64 3.52 -1.52
CA ASN A 193 0.62 4.04 -1.00
C ASN A 193 1.78 3.06 -1.27
N TYR A 194 1.54 1.75 -1.24
CA TYR A 194 2.52 0.75 -1.66
C TYR A 194 2.82 0.88 -3.16
N GLY A 195 1.80 0.99 -4.01
CA GLY A 195 1.99 1.24 -5.45
C GLY A 195 2.82 2.51 -5.71
N ASN A 196 2.53 3.59 -4.99
CA ASN A 196 3.27 4.85 -5.10
C ASN A 196 4.71 4.74 -4.57
N LEU A 197 4.93 3.99 -3.49
CA LEU A 197 6.27 3.64 -3.01
C LEU A 197 7.09 2.97 -4.11
N LEU A 198 6.51 2.00 -4.84
CA LEU A 198 7.22 1.31 -5.93
C LEU A 198 7.54 2.26 -7.09
N ARG A 199 6.59 3.13 -7.48
CA ARG A 199 6.83 4.15 -8.51
C ARG A 199 7.97 5.08 -8.11
N GLN A 200 7.98 5.54 -6.86
CA GLN A 200 9.02 6.41 -6.32
C GLN A 200 10.38 5.70 -6.27
N ALA A 201 10.42 4.44 -5.83
CA ALA A 201 11.64 3.63 -5.82
C ALA A 201 12.22 3.47 -7.22
N LYS A 202 11.38 3.21 -8.21
CA LYS A 202 11.80 3.12 -9.60
C LYS A 202 12.34 4.45 -10.12
N LYS A 203 11.66 5.57 -9.85
CA LYS A 203 12.11 6.93 -10.22
C LYS A 203 13.48 7.27 -9.61
N LEU A 204 13.74 6.79 -8.39
CA LEU A 204 15.02 6.95 -7.70
C LEU A 204 16.12 5.98 -8.19
N GLY A 205 15.77 5.01 -9.05
CA GLY A 205 16.70 4.02 -9.59
C GLY A 205 17.02 2.87 -8.64
N TYR A 206 16.09 2.51 -7.75
CA TYR A 206 16.23 1.29 -6.95
C TYR A 206 16.06 0.04 -7.80
N LYS A 207 16.83 -1.00 -7.47
CA LYS A 207 16.65 -2.35 -7.98
C LYS A 207 15.77 -3.15 -7.03
N PHE A 208 14.65 -3.66 -7.53
CA PHE A 208 13.70 -4.45 -6.76
C PHE A 208 14.18 -5.88 -6.55
N VAL A 209 13.92 -6.44 -5.37
CA VAL A 209 14.27 -7.82 -5.02
C VAL A 209 13.07 -8.48 -4.34
N ALA A 210 12.60 -9.60 -4.91
CA ALA A 210 11.60 -10.45 -4.28
C ALA A 210 12.33 -11.47 -3.41
N TYR A 211 12.16 -11.39 -2.08
CA TYR A 211 12.91 -12.25 -1.16
C TYR A 211 12.08 -13.37 -0.52
N GLU A 212 10.74 -13.33 -0.62
CA GLU A 212 9.86 -14.37 -0.08
C GLU A 212 10.31 -15.79 -0.49
N ASN A 213 10.17 -16.74 0.43
CA ASN A 213 10.51 -18.13 0.18
C ASN A 213 9.35 -18.87 -0.50
N ILE A 214 9.58 -19.29 -1.74
CA ILE A 214 8.63 -20.13 -2.50
C ILE A 214 8.84 -21.64 -2.30
N ASP A 215 9.98 -22.04 -1.72
CA ASP A 215 10.29 -23.45 -1.46
C ASP A 215 9.63 -23.93 -0.16
N LYS A 216 8.55 -24.68 -0.31
CA LYS A 216 7.75 -25.22 0.80
C LYS A 216 8.46 -26.28 1.64
N THR A 217 9.60 -26.79 1.19
CA THR A 217 10.37 -27.79 1.93
C THR A 217 11.38 -27.16 2.89
N LYS A 218 11.61 -25.84 2.74
CA LYS A 218 12.54 -25.07 3.55
C LYS A 218 11.77 -24.21 4.56
N ASP A 219 12.38 -24.01 5.73
CA ASP A 219 11.90 -23.01 6.67
C ASP A 219 11.85 -21.63 6.01
N ARG A 220 10.75 -20.91 6.21
CA ARG A 220 10.48 -19.64 5.52
C ARG A 220 11.53 -18.58 5.85
N GLU A 221 11.88 -18.42 7.12
CA GLU A 221 12.82 -17.40 7.58
C GLU A 221 14.23 -17.66 7.02
N ILE A 222 14.62 -18.94 6.96
CA ILE A 222 15.89 -19.36 6.31
C ILE A 222 15.88 -19.05 4.81
N GLY A 223 14.79 -19.39 4.11
CA GLY A 223 14.67 -19.14 2.68
C GLY A 223 14.65 -17.65 2.34
N GLU A 224 13.95 -16.84 3.14
CA GLU A 224 13.89 -15.39 3.00
C GLU A 224 15.27 -14.75 3.19
N ALA A 225 16.00 -15.12 4.25
CA ALA A 225 17.34 -14.63 4.49
C ALA A 225 18.33 -15.03 3.37
N GLU A 226 18.24 -16.26 2.86
CA GLU A 226 19.02 -16.72 1.71
C GLU A 226 18.73 -15.95 0.44
N ASN A 227 17.45 -15.75 0.12
CA ASN A 227 17.07 -15.01 -1.09
C ASN A 227 17.51 -13.55 -1.01
N LEU A 228 17.35 -12.92 0.16
CA LEU A 228 17.82 -11.55 0.40
C LEU A 228 19.32 -11.43 0.12
N PHE A 229 20.14 -12.26 0.77
CA PHE A 229 21.59 -12.24 0.60
C PHE A 229 22.03 -12.56 -0.84
N ASN A 230 21.55 -13.67 -1.39
CA ASN A 230 21.98 -14.17 -2.70
C ASN A 230 21.62 -13.24 -3.86
N LYS A 231 20.51 -12.50 -3.74
CA LYS A 231 20.06 -11.55 -4.78
C LYS A 231 20.62 -10.14 -4.61
N THR A 232 21.38 -9.88 -3.54
CA THR A 232 21.96 -8.56 -3.25
C THR A 232 23.45 -8.66 -2.92
N ILE A 233 23.80 -8.85 -1.65
CA ILE A 233 25.15 -8.74 -1.10
C ILE A 233 26.10 -9.80 -1.67
N ALA A 234 25.60 -11.00 -2.01
CA ALA A 234 26.41 -12.01 -2.68
C ALA A 234 26.86 -11.60 -4.09
N ILE A 235 26.08 -10.72 -4.76
CA ILE A 235 26.37 -10.21 -6.10
C ILE A 235 27.26 -8.97 -6.01
N ASP A 236 26.97 -8.10 -5.04
CA ASP A 236 27.66 -6.84 -4.80
C ASP A 236 27.94 -6.72 -3.30
N PRO A 237 29.18 -7.05 -2.84
CA PRO A 237 29.53 -7.03 -1.42
C PRO A 237 29.39 -5.66 -0.75
N ASP A 238 29.36 -4.57 -1.51
CA ASP A 238 29.17 -3.19 -1.01
C ASP A 238 27.70 -2.74 -1.09
N ALA A 239 26.79 -3.63 -1.52
CA ALA A 239 25.38 -3.31 -1.68
C ALA A 239 24.76 -2.80 -0.38
N LYS A 240 23.95 -1.75 -0.53
CA LYS A 240 23.07 -1.26 0.53
C LYS A 240 21.61 -1.54 0.19
N VAL A 241 20.94 -2.27 1.08
CA VAL A 241 19.62 -2.86 0.87
C VAL A 241 18.61 -2.31 1.86
N PHE A 242 17.53 -1.74 1.35
CA PHE A 242 16.37 -1.38 2.15
C PHE A 242 15.33 -2.49 2.04
N VAL A 243 14.93 -3.08 3.16
CA VAL A 243 14.02 -4.23 3.24
C VAL A 243 12.71 -3.77 3.87
N ILE A 244 11.58 -4.12 3.25
CA ILE A 244 10.25 -3.97 3.84
C ILE A 244 9.68 -5.36 4.10
N ALA A 245 9.38 -5.62 5.37
CA ALA A 245 8.97 -6.93 5.87
C ALA A 245 7.70 -6.85 6.73
N GLY A 246 6.94 -7.93 6.80
CA GLY A 246 5.79 -8.06 7.66
C GLY A 246 6.21 -8.17 9.12
N ILE A 247 5.66 -7.29 9.97
CA ILE A 247 5.66 -7.38 11.45
C ILE A 247 6.97 -7.94 12.05
N SER A 248 7.00 -9.23 12.36
CA SER A 248 8.06 -9.86 13.17
C SER A 248 9.25 -10.36 12.36
N HIS A 249 9.22 -10.31 11.03
CA HIS A 249 10.35 -10.75 10.21
C HIS A 249 11.64 -9.97 10.51
N ILE A 250 11.53 -8.78 11.09
CA ILE A 250 12.68 -7.94 11.45
C ILE A 250 13.23 -8.18 12.86
N LEU A 251 12.67 -9.09 13.66
CA LEU A 251 13.15 -9.29 15.03
C LEU A 251 14.53 -9.93 15.00
N GLU A 252 15.49 -9.32 15.70
CA GLU A 252 16.88 -9.77 15.78
C GLU A 252 17.13 -10.75 16.93
N GLU A 253 16.23 -10.80 17.91
CA GLU A 253 16.31 -11.75 19.02
C GLU A 253 15.24 -12.85 18.89
N PRO A 254 15.55 -14.10 19.29
CA PRO A 254 14.56 -15.16 19.35
C PRO A 254 13.37 -14.78 20.24
N THR A 255 12.16 -15.17 19.87
CA THR A 255 11.00 -15.03 20.77
C THR A 255 11.17 -15.90 22.01
N SER A 256 10.31 -15.72 23.02
CA SER A 256 10.39 -16.44 24.29
C SER A 256 10.27 -17.97 24.17
N ASP A 257 9.65 -18.46 23.09
CA ASP A 257 9.56 -19.89 22.73
C ASP A 257 10.71 -20.36 21.82
N GLY A 258 11.68 -19.49 21.53
CA GLY A 258 12.89 -19.80 20.78
C GLY A 258 12.77 -19.65 19.26
N LYS A 259 11.65 -19.13 18.73
CA LYS A 259 11.52 -18.89 17.28
C LYS A 259 12.47 -17.77 16.85
N LYS A 260 13.29 -18.05 15.84
CA LYS A 260 14.11 -17.07 15.15
C LYS A 260 13.37 -16.55 13.93
N TRP A 261 13.31 -15.23 13.78
CA TRP A 261 12.75 -14.58 12.60
C TRP A 261 13.84 -14.26 11.58
N MET A 262 13.45 -13.86 10.37
CA MET A 262 14.35 -13.65 9.24
C MET A 262 15.55 -12.76 9.61
N ALA A 263 15.39 -11.67 10.36
CA ALA A 263 16.52 -10.81 10.75
C ALA A 263 17.53 -11.54 11.67
N THR A 264 17.08 -12.27 12.70
CA THR A 264 17.96 -13.13 13.51
C THR A 264 18.71 -14.14 12.63
N VAL A 265 17.98 -14.82 11.73
CA VAL A 265 18.57 -15.84 10.85
C VAL A 265 19.59 -15.22 9.89
N PHE A 266 19.28 -14.06 9.32
CA PHE A 266 20.15 -13.33 8.41
C PHE A 266 21.45 -12.90 9.10
N LYS A 267 21.34 -12.32 10.30
CA LYS A 267 22.46 -11.88 11.12
C LYS A 267 23.38 -13.04 11.48
N GLU A 268 22.83 -14.13 11.99
CA GLU A 268 23.62 -15.32 12.38
C GLU A 268 24.31 -15.98 11.18
N LYS A 269 23.61 -16.06 10.04
CA LYS A 269 24.08 -16.83 8.88
C LYS A 269 25.15 -16.08 8.07
N TYR A 270 25.01 -14.76 7.94
CA TYR A 270 25.88 -13.96 7.08
C TYR A 270 26.82 -13.02 7.86
N GLY A 271 26.66 -12.91 9.18
CA GLY A 271 27.47 -12.00 10.00
C GLY A 271 27.23 -10.53 9.68
N ILE A 272 26.08 -10.19 9.08
CA ILE A 272 25.69 -8.84 8.71
C ILE A 272 24.60 -8.40 9.66
N ASP A 273 24.89 -7.37 10.46
CA ASP A 273 23.94 -6.81 11.40
C ASP A 273 23.00 -5.82 10.67
N PRO A 274 21.68 -6.08 10.57
CA PRO A 274 20.75 -5.13 9.97
C PRO A 274 20.35 -4.04 10.97
N LEU A 275 20.18 -2.80 10.50
CA LEU A 275 19.46 -1.79 11.29
C LEU A 275 17.96 -2.08 11.24
N THR A 276 17.34 -2.41 12.36
CA THR A 276 15.93 -2.83 12.41
C THR A 276 15.00 -1.77 13.03
N ILE A 277 13.90 -1.49 12.33
CA ILE A 277 12.98 -0.40 12.67
C ILE A 277 11.55 -0.91 12.69
N SER A 278 10.94 -0.92 13.88
CA SER A 278 9.59 -1.41 14.11
C SER A 278 8.56 -0.29 14.12
N GLN A 279 7.58 -0.37 13.22
CA GLN A 279 6.35 0.42 13.23
C GLN A 279 5.21 -0.25 14.01
N THR A 280 5.37 -1.54 14.37
CA THR A 280 4.24 -2.39 14.77
C THR A 280 4.14 -2.61 16.27
N GLN A 281 5.24 -2.79 16.99
CA GLN A 281 5.23 -3.21 18.40
C GLN A 281 4.67 -2.15 19.36
N LEU A 282 4.86 -0.86 19.05
CA LEU A 282 4.36 0.26 19.86
C LEU A 282 3.26 1.06 19.14
N SER A 283 2.69 0.52 18.05
CA SER A 283 1.74 1.24 17.18
C SER A 283 0.50 1.75 17.91
N ILE A 284 0.05 1.05 18.95
CA ILE A 284 -1.15 1.40 19.74
C ILE A 284 -0.97 2.69 20.55
N TYR A 285 0.26 3.10 20.83
CA TYR A 285 0.55 4.35 21.54
C TYR A 285 0.69 5.55 20.60
N ARG A 286 0.64 5.37 19.27
CA ARG A 286 1.00 6.44 18.33
C ARG A 286 0.16 7.72 18.52
N LYS A 287 -1.16 7.57 18.73
CA LYS A 287 -2.10 8.68 18.90
C LYS A 287 -1.92 9.46 20.21
N THR A 288 -1.11 8.97 21.16
CA THR A 288 -0.81 9.69 22.41
C THR A 288 0.30 10.74 22.24
N LEU A 289 0.96 10.77 21.07
CA LEU A 289 2.09 11.63 20.78
C LEU A 289 1.74 12.64 19.69
N PRO A 290 2.20 13.90 19.80
CA PRO A 290 1.84 14.96 18.84
C PRO A 290 2.66 14.92 17.53
N GLY A 291 3.84 14.30 17.53
CA GLY A 291 4.69 14.21 16.34
C GLY A 291 4.08 13.31 15.27
N LYS A 292 4.42 13.58 14.00
CA LYS A 292 4.06 12.73 12.85
C LYS A 292 4.84 11.42 12.87
N TYR A 293 6.12 11.52 13.20
CA TYR A 293 7.00 10.38 13.41
C TYR A 293 7.62 10.49 14.79
N ASN A 294 7.51 9.46 15.61
CA ASN A 294 8.01 9.48 16.98
C ASN A 294 8.90 8.26 17.20
N LEU A 295 10.19 8.48 17.41
CA LEU A 295 11.20 7.45 17.54
C LEU A 295 11.56 7.23 19.01
N VAL A 296 11.68 5.96 19.42
CA VAL A 296 12.24 5.56 20.71
C VAL A 296 13.22 4.41 20.46
N GLU A 297 14.38 4.45 21.11
CA GLU A 297 15.40 3.40 20.98
C GLU A 297 15.13 2.23 21.91
N LYS A 298 15.57 1.04 21.49
CA LYS A 298 15.45 -0.19 22.27
C LYS A 298 15.98 -0.09 23.69
N SER A 299 17.12 0.59 23.88
CA SER A 299 17.82 0.73 25.16
C SER A 299 16.99 1.37 26.28
N ASN A 300 15.84 1.96 25.96
CA ASN A 300 14.91 2.52 26.95
C ASN A 300 13.98 1.46 27.56
N PHE A 301 13.92 0.26 26.99
CA PHE A 301 13.03 -0.81 27.43
C PHE A 301 13.83 -1.94 28.07
N ASN A 302 13.26 -2.57 29.09
CA ASN A 302 13.78 -3.82 29.67
C ASN A 302 13.01 -5.05 29.16
N ASP A 303 12.01 -4.85 28.31
CA ASP A 303 11.18 -5.90 27.73
C ASP A 303 11.94 -6.62 26.61
N HIS A 304 11.94 -7.95 26.63
CA HIS A 304 12.67 -8.77 25.65
C HIS A 304 12.16 -8.54 24.22
N GLY A 305 10.84 -8.42 24.04
CA GLY A 305 10.23 -8.17 22.74
C GLY A 305 10.59 -6.78 22.22
N LEU A 306 10.48 -5.75 23.06
CA LEU A 306 10.84 -4.38 22.66
C LEU A 306 12.34 -4.17 22.47
N ASN A 307 13.18 -5.05 23.02
CA ASN A 307 14.63 -5.02 22.77
C ASN A 307 15.07 -5.77 21.52
N SER A 308 14.16 -6.44 20.81
CA SER A 308 14.48 -7.27 19.64
C SER A 308 14.62 -6.51 18.33
N VAL A 309 14.55 -5.17 18.35
CA VAL A 309 14.78 -4.27 17.19
C VAL A 309 15.52 -3.03 17.66
N ASP A 310 16.29 -2.33 16.82
CA ASP A 310 17.04 -1.12 17.22
C ASP A 310 16.16 0.07 17.56
N PHE A 311 15.15 0.31 16.73
CA PHE A 311 14.28 1.46 16.84
C PHE A 311 12.80 1.09 16.78
N HIS A 312 12.00 1.78 17.59
CA HIS A 312 10.54 1.82 17.46
C HIS A 312 10.12 3.17 16.93
N ILE A 313 9.36 3.20 15.85
CA ILE A 313 8.81 4.42 15.27
C ILE A 313 7.29 4.38 15.29
N LEU A 314 6.69 5.25 16.10
CA LEU A 314 5.25 5.44 16.19
C LEU A 314 4.83 6.45 15.12
N ASN A 315 4.09 5.96 14.13
CA ASN A 315 3.79 6.65 12.88
C ASN A 315 2.35 7.20 12.86
N ASN A 316 2.20 8.52 13.00
CA ASN A 316 0.93 9.25 12.96
C ASN A 316 0.65 9.90 11.61
N MET A 317 1.36 9.52 10.54
CA MET A 317 1.13 10.12 9.22
C MET A 317 -0.17 9.61 8.60
N GLU A 318 -1.04 10.53 8.20
CA GLU A 318 -2.31 10.21 7.53
C GLU A 318 -2.25 10.47 6.02
N TYR A 319 -1.56 11.53 5.60
CA TYR A 319 -1.54 11.98 4.20
C TYR A 319 -0.11 12.11 3.68
N PRO A 320 0.23 11.43 2.57
CA PRO A 320 1.49 11.65 1.90
C PRO A 320 1.44 12.94 1.07
N SER A 321 2.61 13.49 0.79
CA SER A 321 2.78 14.66 -0.06
C SER A 321 3.30 14.25 -1.45
N TYR A 322 2.53 13.45 -2.19
CA TYR A 322 2.92 12.97 -3.53
C TYR A 322 2.48 13.88 -4.68
N TRP A 323 1.44 14.68 -4.46
CA TRP A 323 0.75 15.40 -5.53
C TRP A 323 0.83 16.91 -5.35
N ASP A 324 0.93 17.65 -6.45
CA ASP A 324 1.09 19.12 -6.45
C ASP A 324 -0.20 19.90 -6.76
N SER A 325 -1.29 19.19 -7.10
CA SER A 325 -2.54 19.80 -7.52
C SER A 325 -3.75 18.96 -7.16
N THR A 326 -4.94 19.58 -7.23
CA THR A 326 -6.23 18.91 -7.00
C THR A 326 -7.30 19.40 -7.95
N PHE A 327 -8.29 18.56 -8.23
CA PHE A 327 -9.51 18.94 -8.95
C PHE A 327 -10.76 18.51 -8.18
N ASN A 328 -11.87 19.20 -8.39
CA ASN A 328 -13.12 18.90 -7.70
C ASN A 328 -13.86 17.76 -8.40
N TYR A 329 -14.39 16.82 -7.62
CA TYR A 329 -15.32 15.79 -8.07
C TYR A 329 -16.56 15.80 -7.20
N LYS A 330 -17.73 15.65 -7.83
CA LYS A 330 -19.01 15.50 -7.14
C LYS A 330 -19.58 14.12 -7.43
N ASN A 331 -19.90 13.36 -6.38
CA ASN A 331 -20.64 12.13 -6.55
C ASN A 331 -22.08 12.46 -6.98
N LYS A 332 -22.38 12.20 -8.25
CA LYS A 332 -23.71 12.41 -8.86
C LYS A 332 -24.64 11.19 -8.72
N TYR A 333 -24.15 10.09 -8.16
CA TYR A 333 -24.90 8.86 -7.99
C TYR A 333 -25.64 8.85 -6.66
N LYS A 334 -26.72 8.06 -6.58
CA LYS A 334 -27.56 7.96 -5.38
C LYS A 334 -26.94 7.10 -4.26
N GLU A 335 -25.84 6.42 -4.58
CA GLU A 335 -25.13 5.49 -3.71
C GLU A 335 -23.68 5.94 -3.55
N ASN A 336 -22.98 5.36 -2.57
CA ASN A 336 -21.54 5.52 -2.42
C ASN A 336 -20.83 4.88 -3.62
N VAL A 337 -19.71 5.49 -4.04
CA VAL A 337 -18.92 5.01 -5.17
C VAL A 337 -17.44 4.94 -4.79
N GLN A 338 -16.72 4.00 -5.40
CA GLN A 338 -15.26 4.04 -5.38
C GLN A 338 -14.76 4.84 -6.57
N ILE A 339 -13.88 5.80 -6.32
CA ILE A 339 -13.08 6.43 -7.37
C ILE A 339 -11.69 5.83 -7.36
N ALA A 340 -11.18 5.51 -8.55
CA ALA A 340 -9.81 5.10 -8.78
C ALA A 340 -9.19 6.00 -9.86
N LEU A 341 -8.00 6.53 -9.58
CA LEU A 341 -7.22 7.36 -10.50
C LEU A 341 -5.95 6.61 -10.90
N PHE A 342 -5.68 6.62 -12.21
CA PHE A 342 -4.53 5.96 -12.82
C PHE A 342 -3.72 6.97 -13.61
N TYR A 343 -2.40 6.77 -13.67
CA TYR A 343 -1.56 7.51 -14.61
C TYR A 343 -1.79 6.93 -16.01
N SER A 344 -2.21 7.75 -16.96
CA SER A 344 -2.50 7.28 -18.33
C SER A 344 -1.23 6.77 -19.03
N SER A 345 -0.05 7.25 -18.62
CA SER A 345 1.25 6.74 -19.08
C SER A 345 1.50 5.26 -18.71
N GLU A 346 0.75 4.71 -17.76
CA GLU A 346 0.80 3.31 -17.35
C GLU A 346 -0.27 2.45 -18.06
N LEU A 347 -1.05 3.03 -18.96
CA LEU A 347 -2.12 2.36 -19.70
C LEU A 347 -1.77 2.35 -21.19
N LYS A 348 -1.78 1.17 -21.83
CA LYS A 348 -1.63 1.10 -23.30
C LYS A 348 -2.95 1.35 -24.00
N THR A 349 -4.03 0.91 -23.36
CA THR A 349 -5.41 1.16 -23.73
C THR A 349 -6.19 1.49 -22.47
N ASP A 350 -7.31 2.20 -22.61
CA ASP A 350 -8.19 2.53 -21.49
C ASP A 350 -8.56 1.28 -20.69
N SER A 351 -8.84 0.14 -21.35
CA SER A 351 -9.21 -1.11 -20.67
C SER A 351 -8.14 -1.69 -19.72
N ASP A 352 -6.87 -1.27 -19.82
CA ASP A 352 -5.79 -1.75 -18.98
C ASP A 352 -5.91 -1.30 -17.51
N PHE A 353 -6.79 -0.33 -17.20
CA PHE A 353 -7.05 0.07 -15.81
C PHE A 353 -7.43 -1.14 -14.93
N GLN A 354 -8.05 -2.18 -15.51
CA GLN A 354 -8.46 -3.38 -14.79
C GLN A 354 -7.29 -4.20 -14.24
N LYS A 355 -6.08 -3.97 -14.75
CA LYS A 355 -4.83 -4.65 -14.34
C LYS A 355 -3.86 -3.69 -13.64
N ALA A 356 -4.18 -2.40 -13.61
CA ALA A 356 -3.32 -1.36 -13.06
C ALA A 356 -3.59 -1.15 -11.57
N ILE A 357 -2.56 -0.69 -10.85
CA ILE A 357 -2.69 -0.22 -9.47
C ILE A 357 -3.07 1.26 -9.53
N PRO A 358 -4.19 1.70 -8.95
CA PRO A 358 -4.49 3.13 -8.88
C PRO A 358 -3.43 3.85 -8.05
N TYR A 359 -2.97 5.02 -8.50
CA TYR A 359 -2.11 5.85 -7.67
C TYR A 359 -2.91 6.51 -6.54
N PHE A 360 -4.21 6.68 -6.74
CA PHE A 360 -5.14 7.17 -5.74
C PHE A 360 -6.47 6.42 -5.84
N THR A 361 -7.02 6.01 -4.70
CA THR A 361 -8.37 5.45 -4.64
C THR A 361 -9.07 5.82 -3.33
N ALA A 362 -10.36 6.14 -3.41
CA ALA A 362 -11.16 6.60 -2.28
C ALA A 362 -12.61 6.12 -2.39
N LEU A 363 -13.27 5.98 -1.24
CA LEU A 363 -14.71 5.83 -1.15
C LEU A 363 -15.33 7.22 -1.03
N ILE A 364 -16.27 7.54 -1.90
CA ILE A 364 -16.96 8.84 -1.92
C ILE A 364 -18.43 8.62 -1.59
N GLU A 365 -18.92 9.31 -0.55
CA GLU A 365 -20.30 9.18 -0.11
C GLU A 365 -21.26 9.78 -1.15
N LYS A 366 -22.52 9.31 -1.14
CA LYS A 366 -23.57 9.88 -2.00
C LYS A 366 -23.66 11.40 -1.82
N GLU A 367 -23.79 12.12 -2.93
CA GLU A 367 -23.91 13.59 -2.98
C GLU A 367 -22.70 14.37 -2.45
N GLU A 368 -21.63 13.70 -2.02
CA GLU A 368 -20.41 14.32 -1.50
C GLU A 368 -19.64 15.05 -2.61
N ASN A 369 -19.01 16.18 -2.23
CA ASN A 369 -18.04 16.88 -3.07
C ASN A 369 -16.66 16.71 -2.43
N VAL A 370 -15.70 16.24 -3.22
CA VAL A 370 -14.34 15.98 -2.77
C VAL A 370 -13.32 16.63 -3.69
N THR A 371 -12.13 16.86 -3.16
CA THR A 371 -10.96 17.23 -3.97
C THR A 371 -10.12 15.97 -4.22
N LEU A 372 -9.78 15.74 -5.47
CA LEU A 372 -9.03 14.58 -5.92
C LEU A 372 -7.62 15.00 -6.35
N PRO A 373 -6.57 14.29 -5.92
CA PRO A 373 -5.20 14.72 -6.17
C PRO A 373 -4.66 14.24 -7.54
N PHE A 374 -3.76 15.03 -8.11
CA PHE A 374 -3.01 14.72 -9.33
C PHE A 374 -1.75 15.58 -9.43
N ASN A 375 -0.87 15.27 -10.38
CA ASN A 375 0.23 16.17 -10.77
C ASN A 375 -0.12 16.86 -12.09
N LYS A 376 0.20 18.14 -12.22
CA LYS A 376 -0.14 18.93 -13.42
C LYS A 376 0.45 18.40 -14.72
N ASP A 377 1.59 17.73 -14.63
CA ASP A 377 2.30 17.18 -15.78
C ASP A 377 1.79 15.78 -16.20
N ASP A 378 0.93 15.15 -15.37
CA ASP A 378 0.41 13.81 -15.61
C ASP A 378 -0.98 13.87 -16.25
N GLU A 379 -1.20 13.04 -17.29
CA GLU A 379 -2.54 12.76 -17.79
C GLU A 379 -3.18 11.64 -16.96
N ILE A 380 -4.40 11.88 -16.45
CA ILE A 380 -5.05 10.99 -15.49
C ILE A 380 -6.22 10.25 -16.14
N TYR A 381 -6.34 8.95 -15.89
CA TYR A 381 -7.54 8.18 -16.20
C TYR A 381 -8.35 7.98 -14.92
N LEU A 382 -9.58 8.50 -14.89
CA LEU A 382 -10.51 8.37 -13.77
C LEU A 382 -11.49 7.24 -14.06
N VAL A 383 -11.70 6.36 -13.08
CA VAL A 383 -12.72 5.31 -13.12
C VAL A 383 -13.56 5.37 -11.85
N VAL A 384 -14.87 5.25 -12.01
CA VAL A 384 -15.85 5.19 -10.92
C VAL A 384 -16.52 3.82 -10.92
N TYR A 385 -16.43 3.11 -9.79
CA TYR A 385 -17.11 1.85 -9.56
C TYR A 385 -18.31 2.03 -8.62
N ASP A 386 -19.41 1.37 -8.95
CA ASP A 386 -20.50 1.17 -7.98
C ASP A 386 -20.14 0.10 -6.93
N GLU A 387 -21.05 -0.13 -5.98
CA GLU A 387 -20.90 -1.14 -4.93
C GLU A 387 -20.67 -2.56 -5.46
N LYS A 388 -21.14 -2.88 -6.67
CA LYS A 388 -20.99 -4.21 -7.29
C LYS A 388 -19.70 -4.31 -8.10
N GLY A 389 -18.87 -3.26 -8.11
CA GLY A 389 -17.63 -3.20 -8.88
C GLY A 389 -17.86 -2.93 -10.38
N LYS A 390 -19.07 -2.52 -10.78
CA LYS A 390 -19.36 -2.16 -12.16
C LYS A 390 -18.86 -0.74 -12.40
N VAL A 391 -18.16 -0.52 -13.52
CA VAL A 391 -17.79 0.81 -13.99
C VAL A 391 -19.07 1.57 -14.38
N VAL A 392 -19.30 2.70 -13.72
CA VAL A 392 -20.44 3.59 -13.95
C VAL A 392 -20.05 4.92 -14.59
N GLU A 393 -18.76 5.24 -14.59
CA GLU A 393 -18.14 6.36 -15.28
C GLU A 393 -16.65 6.08 -15.44
N ASP A 394 -16.11 6.46 -16.59
CA ASP A 394 -14.68 6.52 -16.84
C ASP A 394 -14.36 7.65 -17.83
N GLN A 395 -13.23 8.32 -17.63
CA GLN A 395 -12.80 9.42 -18.49
C GLN A 395 -11.32 9.76 -18.30
N THR A 396 -10.68 10.21 -19.37
CA THR A 396 -9.37 10.86 -19.32
C THR A 396 -9.51 12.33 -18.90
N ILE A 397 -8.75 12.73 -17.90
CA ILE A 397 -8.65 14.09 -17.38
C ILE A 397 -7.29 14.65 -17.77
N ASN A 398 -7.28 15.76 -18.50
CA ASN A 398 -6.08 16.47 -18.90
C ASN A 398 -6.30 17.98 -18.73
N GLU A 399 -5.56 18.64 -17.83
CA GLU A 399 -5.71 20.09 -17.59
C GLU A 399 -5.40 20.93 -18.84
N ASN A 400 -4.58 20.44 -19.77
CA ASN A 400 -4.31 21.12 -21.04
C ASN A 400 -5.55 21.18 -21.96
N ARG A 401 -6.59 20.36 -21.72
CA ARG A 401 -7.89 20.49 -22.40
C ARG A 401 -8.86 21.42 -21.67
N SER A 402 -8.76 21.57 -20.35
CA SER A 402 -9.58 22.51 -19.57
C SER A 402 -9.30 23.96 -19.93
N MET A 403 -8.03 24.30 -20.24
CA MET A 403 -7.69 25.62 -20.80
C MET A 403 -8.25 25.83 -22.21
N ASN A 404 -8.42 24.78 -23.02
CA ASN A 404 -9.01 24.91 -24.36
C ASN A 404 -10.52 25.09 -24.32
N TYR A 405 -11.26 24.50 -23.38
CA TYR A 405 -12.69 24.78 -23.22
C TYR A 405 -12.97 26.17 -22.64
N ALA A 406 -12.15 26.63 -21.68
CA ALA A 406 -12.24 27.98 -21.16
C ALA A 406 -11.82 29.05 -22.19
N ASN A 407 -10.81 28.77 -23.03
CA ASN A 407 -10.41 29.66 -24.13
C ASN A 407 -11.33 29.58 -25.36
N LEU A 408 -12.00 28.45 -25.63
CA LEU A 408 -13.03 28.38 -26.67
C LEU A 408 -14.31 29.13 -26.26
N GLN A 409 -14.63 29.20 -24.96
CA GLN A 409 -15.72 30.04 -24.45
C GLN A 409 -15.32 31.52 -24.29
N SER A 410 -14.05 31.83 -24.02
CA SER A 410 -13.57 33.22 -23.90
C SER A 410 -13.22 33.88 -25.24
N GLN A 411 -12.98 33.10 -26.30
CA GLN A 411 -12.75 33.61 -27.67
C GLN A 411 -14.03 33.79 -28.51
N TYR A 412 -15.22 33.60 -27.93
CA TYR A 412 -16.48 34.00 -28.58
C TYR A 412 -17.34 34.94 -27.71
N PRO A 413 -17.05 36.25 -27.75
CA PRO A 413 -18.09 37.24 -27.75
C PRO A 413 -18.04 38.08 -29.03
N ARG A 414 -19.16 38.09 -29.77
CA ARG A 414 -19.52 38.98 -30.90
C ARG A 414 -18.97 38.65 -32.30
N ILE A 415 -19.54 37.64 -32.95
CA ILE A 415 -19.81 37.72 -34.41
C ILE A 415 -21.25 37.27 -34.68
N LEU A 416 -22.22 37.90 -34.01
CA LEU A 416 -23.65 37.86 -34.39
C LEU A 416 -24.28 39.23 -34.13
N LYS A 417 -23.68 40.26 -34.72
CA LYS A 417 -24.28 41.57 -35.04
C LYS A 417 -23.30 42.25 -36.00
N ASN A 418 -23.75 42.53 -37.21
CA ASN A 418 -23.01 43.08 -38.36
C ASN A 418 -22.30 42.05 -39.24
N ASN A 419 -23.08 41.29 -40.01
CA ASN A 419 -22.85 41.12 -41.45
C ASN A 419 -23.99 40.34 -42.11
N LYS A 420 -25.11 41.03 -42.36
CA LYS A 420 -26.05 40.65 -43.44
C LYS A 420 -25.33 40.85 -44.77
N ARG A 421 -24.45 39.93 -45.19
CA ARG A 421 -24.02 39.77 -46.60
C ARG A 421 -23.15 38.55 -46.96
N PHE A 422 -22.78 37.68 -46.02
CA PHE A 422 -21.88 36.55 -46.33
C PHE A 422 -22.50 35.15 -46.22
N LEU A 423 -23.83 35.06 -46.28
CA LEU A 423 -24.56 33.78 -46.34
C LEU A 423 -25.15 33.53 -47.75
N ILE A 424 -24.40 33.86 -48.80
CA ILE A 424 -24.70 33.48 -50.19
C ILE A 424 -23.37 33.26 -50.92
N LEU A 425 -22.56 32.28 -50.53
CA LEU A 425 -21.45 31.82 -51.38
C LEU A 425 -20.85 30.44 -51.01
N ILE A 426 -21.58 29.54 -50.34
CA ILE A 426 -21.12 28.13 -50.13
C ILE A 426 -22.29 27.15 -50.35
N VAL A 427 -23.10 27.39 -51.38
CA VAL A 427 -24.10 26.40 -51.88
C VAL A 427 -23.96 26.22 -53.41
N LYS A 428 -22.86 26.67 -54.02
CA LYS A 428 -22.66 26.60 -55.48
C LYS A 428 -21.40 25.89 -55.97
N THR A 429 -20.72 25.10 -55.13
CA THR A 429 -19.50 24.38 -55.55
C THR A 429 -19.43 22.93 -55.08
N ILE A 430 -20.59 22.24 -54.99
CA ILE A 430 -20.66 20.77 -54.99
C ILE A 430 -21.81 20.35 -55.91
N LYS A 431 -21.65 20.64 -57.20
CA LYS A 431 -22.37 20.02 -58.32
C LYS A 431 -21.58 20.39 -59.57
N VAL A 432 -20.58 19.56 -59.91
CA VAL A 432 -20.09 19.21 -61.26
C VAL A 432 -18.74 18.47 -61.08
N ARG A 433 -18.84 17.16 -61.22
CA ARG A 433 -17.89 16.10 -61.64
C ARG A 433 -18.65 14.82 -61.27
N LEU A 434 -19.44 14.20 -62.15
CA LEU A 434 -19.01 13.51 -63.37
C LEU A 434 -17.65 12.84 -63.19
#